data_AF-A0A2E9GY45-F1
#
_entry.id   AF-A0A2E9GY45-F1
#
_cell.length_a   1.000
_cell.length_b   1.000
_cell.length_c   1.000
_cell.angle_alpha   90.00
_cell.angle_beta   90.00
_cell.angle_gamma   90.00
#
_symmetry.space_group_name_H-M   'P 1'
#
loop_
_entity.id
_entity.type
_entity.pdbx_description
1 polymer ?
#
loop_
_entity_poly.entity_id
_entity_poly.type
_entity_poly.pdbx_seq_one_letter_code
_entity_poly.pdbx_strand_id
1 'polypeptide(L)'
;MKAPKTLSLHLQSTSSLFIADAGAGKHHIDDQGYIKPGKVQGTLPVARTERKPILVPKEISGADSDSVILFPYIKANNMVGRLRRFAQDAINEVLIERGETISDKAYRGLSCGATSGTPTGIEPTLKEHRDARAHFYMGLFGGGSGMFSSGMSFGDFDVKHKYLISAGVLPAETRGAIDVNPHHLTHPVVINRRDRMNELSDFHIEQVLKGGEEAIHDWRSEAARAAQDKKEEKEGAKRLTLRNLVAYEAAPAGLSYQSKVVFNPFIEDAQVGLLLEALTRFARANAIGGRTAKGLGRFNLTVKEGDEVLLQSVDGEVIKSAGGKYTESLVNELDNLDVELLESFFA
;
A
#
# COMPACT_ATOMS: atom_id res chain seq x y z
N MET A 1 -29.84 -12.06 14.57
CA MET A 1 -28.50 -11.99 13.96
C MET A 1 -27.68 -10.97 14.74
N LYS A 2 -26.46 -11.32 15.16
CA LYS A 2 -25.54 -10.38 15.86
C LYS A 2 -25.07 -9.35 14.84
N ALA A 3 -25.05 -8.06 15.22
CA ALA A 3 -24.50 -7.02 14.35
C ALA A 3 -23.03 -7.33 14.03
N PRO A 4 -22.58 -7.11 12.77
CA PRO A 4 -21.20 -7.38 12.40
C PRO A 4 -20.25 -6.47 13.18
N LYS A 5 -19.22 -7.08 13.76
CA LYS A 5 -18.15 -6.34 14.44
C LYS A 5 -17.40 -5.50 13.40
N THR A 6 -17.07 -4.25 13.75
CA THR A 6 -16.40 -3.32 12.83
C THR A 6 -15.28 -2.57 13.53
N LEU A 7 -14.14 -2.44 12.86
CA LEU A 7 -13.06 -1.52 13.27
C LEU A 7 -13.04 -0.30 12.36
N SER A 8 -12.89 0.88 12.95
CA SER A 8 -12.62 2.13 12.23
C SER A 8 -11.12 2.43 12.28
N LEU A 9 -10.53 2.67 11.11
CA LEU A 9 -9.11 2.98 10.97
C LEU A 9 -8.96 4.41 10.48
N HIS A 10 -8.13 5.19 11.17
CA HIS A 10 -7.79 6.55 10.79
C HIS A 10 -6.29 6.66 10.62
N LEU A 11 -5.87 7.08 9.43
CA LEU A 11 -4.46 7.27 9.08
C LEU A 11 -4.24 8.75 8.77
N GLN A 12 -3.28 9.39 9.41
CA GLN A 12 -2.88 10.76 9.08
C GLN A 12 -1.46 10.76 8.56
N SER A 13 -1.23 11.22 7.33
CA SER A 13 0.11 11.29 6.77
C SER A 13 0.93 12.36 7.49
N THR A 14 2.14 12.02 7.92
CA THR A 14 3.13 12.97 8.49
C THR A 14 4.18 13.39 7.46
N SER A 15 4.18 12.74 6.29
CA SER A 15 4.99 13.09 5.12
C SER A 15 4.15 12.94 3.84
N SER A 16 4.67 13.42 2.71
CA SER A 16 4.01 13.22 1.42
C SER A 16 3.84 11.74 1.11
N LEU A 17 2.71 11.39 0.49
CA LEU A 17 2.34 10.02 0.18
C LEU A 17 2.36 9.79 -1.33
N PHE A 18 3.03 8.73 -1.77
CA PHE A 18 3.01 8.29 -3.17
C PHE A 18 2.51 6.86 -3.26
N ILE A 19 1.27 6.66 -3.72
CA ILE A 19 0.72 5.35 -4.05
C ILE A 19 0.73 5.24 -5.57
N ALA A 20 1.63 4.46 -6.15
CA ALA A 20 1.79 4.44 -7.60
C ALA A 20 0.54 3.87 -8.30
N ASP A 21 0.03 4.60 -9.29
CA ASP A 21 -0.97 4.08 -10.23
C ASP A 21 -0.33 3.07 -11.20
N ALA A 22 -1.05 2.00 -11.53
CA ALA A 22 -0.64 1.00 -12.52
C ALA A 22 -0.46 1.59 -13.94
N GLY A 23 -1.02 2.76 -14.22
CA GLY A 23 -0.89 3.51 -15.48
C GLY A 23 0.44 4.24 -15.70
N ALA A 24 1.58 3.70 -15.24
CA ALA A 24 2.88 4.36 -15.34
C ALA A 24 3.24 4.74 -16.80
N GLY A 25 3.77 5.96 -16.99
CA GLY A 25 4.27 6.44 -18.29
C GLY A 25 3.23 7.07 -19.23
N LYS A 26 1.94 7.08 -18.86
CA LYS A 26 0.87 7.69 -19.68
C LYS A 26 0.72 9.20 -19.53
N HIS A 27 1.37 9.81 -18.53
CA HIS A 27 1.20 11.21 -18.18
C HIS A 27 2.54 11.94 -18.16
N HIS A 28 2.50 13.25 -18.43
CA HIS A 28 3.66 14.11 -18.38
C HIS A 28 3.36 15.45 -17.69
N ILE A 29 4.38 16.09 -17.12
CA ILE A 29 4.30 17.44 -16.57
C ILE A 29 4.80 18.45 -17.61
N ASP A 30 3.99 19.46 -17.90
CA ASP A 30 4.38 20.56 -18.79
C ASP A 30 5.26 21.61 -18.12
N ASP A 31 5.66 22.62 -18.90
CA ASP A 31 6.51 23.74 -18.46
C ASP A 31 5.85 24.62 -17.39
N GLN A 32 4.53 24.53 -17.24
CA GLN A 32 3.75 25.21 -16.20
C GLN A 32 3.54 24.35 -14.95
N GLY A 33 4.02 23.10 -14.94
CA GLY A 33 3.86 22.18 -13.81
C GLY A 33 2.54 21.41 -13.81
N TYR A 34 1.74 21.45 -14.88
CA TYR A 34 0.49 20.71 -14.96
C TYR A 34 0.69 19.29 -15.49
N ILE A 35 -0.02 18.33 -14.88
CA ILE A 35 -0.03 16.93 -15.34
C ILE A 35 -1.03 16.79 -16.49
N LYS A 36 -0.53 16.41 -17.67
CA LYS A 36 -1.31 16.17 -18.88
C LYS A 36 -1.20 14.71 -19.34
N PRO A 37 -2.29 14.12 -19.88
CA PRO A 37 -2.23 12.80 -20.52
C PRO A 37 -1.47 12.88 -21.85
N GLY A 38 -0.85 11.75 -22.24
CA GLY A 38 -0.14 11.62 -23.52
C GLY A 38 1.30 12.10 -23.48
N LYS A 39 2.06 11.78 -24.54
CA LYS A 39 3.47 12.16 -24.70
C LYS A 39 3.55 13.49 -25.44
N VAL A 40 3.87 14.56 -24.73
CA VAL A 40 4.01 15.90 -25.30
C VAL A 40 5.49 16.25 -25.42
N GLN A 41 5.87 16.95 -26.48
CA GLN A 41 7.27 17.28 -26.70
C GLN A 41 7.74 18.34 -25.69
N GLY A 42 8.73 18.01 -24.85
CA GLY A 42 9.30 18.96 -23.88
C GLY A 42 8.69 18.86 -22.48
N THR A 43 7.88 17.83 -22.23
CA THR A 43 7.30 17.54 -20.93
C THR A 43 8.04 16.38 -20.25
N LEU A 44 7.94 16.29 -18.92
CA LEU A 44 8.58 15.25 -18.12
C LEU A 44 7.63 14.09 -17.84
N PRO A 45 7.99 12.81 -18.09
CA PRO A 45 7.12 11.70 -17.72
C PRO A 45 6.89 11.70 -16.21
N VAL A 46 5.63 11.52 -15.80
CA VAL A 46 5.23 11.53 -14.38
C VAL A 46 4.56 10.21 -14.00
N ALA A 47 5.05 9.60 -12.92
CA ALA A 47 4.35 8.50 -12.26
C ALA A 47 3.24 9.08 -11.38
N ARG A 48 1.99 8.69 -11.62
CA ARG A 48 0.84 9.27 -10.92
C ARG A 48 0.55 8.61 -9.58
N THR A 49 -0.05 9.38 -8.68
CA THR A 49 -0.66 8.80 -7.48
C THR A 49 -2.01 8.21 -7.87
N GLU A 50 -2.31 7.04 -7.34
CA GLU A 50 -3.56 6.32 -7.52
C GLU A 50 -4.75 7.15 -7.04
N ARG A 51 -5.80 7.21 -7.86
CA ARG A 51 -7.00 7.98 -7.56
C ARG A 51 -8.28 7.18 -7.79
N LYS A 52 -9.25 7.37 -6.91
CA LYS A 52 -10.58 6.76 -6.96
C LYS A 52 -11.56 7.73 -7.63
N PRO A 53 -12.27 7.32 -8.70
CA PRO A 53 -13.33 8.12 -9.28
C PRO A 53 -14.57 8.07 -8.39
N ILE A 54 -15.10 9.24 -8.05
CA ILE A 54 -16.31 9.39 -7.25
C ILE A 54 -17.29 10.29 -8.01
N LEU A 55 -18.51 9.80 -8.18
CA LEU A 55 -19.61 10.60 -8.72
C LEU A 55 -20.04 11.60 -7.64
N VAL A 56 -19.92 12.89 -7.95
CA VAL A 56 -20.36 13.99 -7.08
C VAL A 56 -21.54 14.69 -7.78
N PRO A 57 -22.77 14.51 -7.23
CA PRO A 57 -23.95 15.20 -7.70
C PRO A 57 -23.77 16.72 -7.77
N LYS A 58 -24.40 17.36 -8.76
CA LYS A 58 -24.33 18.82 -8.96
C LYS A 58 -24.77 19.62 -7.74
N GLU A 59 -25.71 19.09 -6.95
CA GLU A 59 -26.23 19.71 -5.73
C GLU A 59 -25.15 19.79 -4.63
N ILE A 60 -24.15 18.91 -4.69
CA ILE A 60 -23.02 18.86 -3.75
C ILE A 60 -21.84 19.68 -4.27
N SER A 61 -21.54 19.59 -5.56
CA SER A 61 -20.39 20.29 -6.16
C SER A 61 -20.66 21.76 -6.44
N GLY A 62 -21.92 22.16 -6.62
CA GLY A 62 -22.32 23.49 -7.11
C GLY A 62 -22.08 23.68 -8.60
N ALA A 63 -21.85 22.59 -9.35
CA ALA A 63 -21.66 22.62 -10.81
C ALA A 63 -23.00 22.58 -11.57
N ASP A 64 -22.97 22.77 -12.88
CA ASP A 64 -24.16 22.69 -13.74
C ASP A 64 -24.65 21.24 -13.95
N SER A 65 -23.76 20.27 -13.75
CA SER A 65 -24.03 18.84 -13.95
C SER A 65 -23.24 17.97 -12.98
N ASP A 66 -23.69 16.73 -12.82
CA ASP A 66 -22.97 15.72 -12.04
C ASP A 66 -21.58 15.52 -12.63
N SER A 67 -20.59 15.35 -11.76
CA SER A 67 -19.19 15.27 -12.16
C SER A 67 -18.49 14.10 -11.49
N VAL A 68 -17.59 13.46 -12.23
CA VAL A 68 -16.69 12.45 -11.65
C VAL A 68 -15.42 13.16 -11.20
N ILE A 69 -15.20 13.16 -9.89
CA ILE A 69 -14.02 13.75 -9.26
C ILE A 69 -13.07 12.63 -8.82
N LEU A 70 -11.77 12.82 -9.06
CA LEU A 70 -10.72 11.85 -8.72
C LEU A 70 -10.06 12.21 -7.38
N PHE A 71 -10.15 11.34 -6.39
CA PHE A 71 -9.55 11.52 -5.06
C PHE A 71 -8.36 10.57 -4.83
N PRO A 72 -7.23 11.02 -4.25
CA PRO A 72 -6.17 10.10 -3.85
C PRO A 72 -6.67 9.18 -2.73
N TYR A 73 -6.29 7.92 -2.80
CA TYR A 73 -6.70 6.91 -1.83
C TYR A 73 -5.64 5.82 -1.71
N ILE A 74 -5.75 4.98 -0.67
CA ILE A 74 -4.96 3.75 -0.58
C ILE A 74 -5.91 2.56 -0.76
N LYS A 75 -5.67 1.77 -1.80
CA LYS A 75 -6.43 0.55 -2.07
C LYS A 75 -6.38 -0.43 -0.91
N ALA A 76 -7.52 -1.02 -0.59
CA ALA A 76 -7.64 -2.11 0.38
C ALA A 76 -6.67 -3.27 0.09
N ASN A 77 -6.51 -3.67 -1.18
CA ASN A 77 -5.62 -4.77 -1.54
C ASN A 77 -4.15 -4.51 -1.17
N ASN A 78 -3.69 -3.27 -1.29
CA ASN A 78 -2.33 -2.88 -0.89
C ASN A 78 -2.14 -3.05 0.63
N MET A 79 -3.20 -2.78 1.39
CA MET A 79 -3.22 -2.94 2.84
C MET A 79 -3.29 -4.40 3.25
N VAL A 80 -4.26 -5.17 2.75
CA VAL A 80 -4.44 -6.59 3.11
C VAL A 80 -3.18 -7.39 2.83
N GLY A 81 -2.56 -7.24 1.65
CA GLY A 81 -1.32 -7.95 1.34
C GLY A 81 -0.15 -7.57 2.27
N ARG A 82 -0.10 -6.33 2.74
CA ARG A 82 0.91 -5.90 3.71
C ARG A 82 0.63 -6.44 5.12
N LEU A 83 -0.63 -6.41 5.55
CA LEU A 83 -1.05 -6.95 6.85
C LEU A 83 -0.85 -8.47 6.93
N ARG A 84 -1.06 -9.20 5.84
CA ARG A 84 -0.72 -10.63 5.75
C ARG A 84 0.74 -10.92 6.07
N ARG A 85 1.66 -10.14 5.50
CA ARG A 85 3.10 -10.29 5.76
C ARG A 85 3.45 -10.01 7.22
N PHE A 86 2.87 -8.97 7.81
CA PHE A 86 3.07 -8.70 9.24
C PHE A 86 2.47 -9.78 10.16
N ALA A 87 1.31 -10.34 9.79
CA ALA A 87 0.72 -11.47 10.49
C ALA A 87 1.59 -12.73 10.35
N GLN A 88 2.16 -12.96 9.16
CA GLN A 88 3.12 -14.03 8.92
C GLN A 88 4.38 -13.86 9.76
N ASP A 89 4.88 -12.63 9.94
CA ASP A 89 6.06 -12.39 10.79
C ASP A 89 5.82 -12.87 12.24
N ALA A 90 4.61 -12.68 12.78
CA ALA A 90 4.25 -13.18 14.11
C ALA A 90 4.22 -14.72 14.16
N ILE A 91 3.74 -15.40 13.11
CA ILE A 91 3.77 -16.86 13.01
C ILE A 91 5.22 -17.36 12.88
N ASN A 92 6.05 -16.69 12.07
CA ASN A 92 7.45 -17.05 11.87
C ASN A 92 8.27 -16.96 13.16
N GLU A 93 8.01 -15.96 14.01
CA GLU A 93 8.66 -15.84 15.32
C GLU A 93 8.40 -17.07 16.19
N VAL A 94 7.15 -17.54 16.26
CA VAL A 94 6.79 -18.76 17.01
C VAL A 94 7.44 -20.01 16.44
N LEU A 95 7.44 -20.16 15.11
CA LEU A 95 8.10 -21.30 14.45
C LEU A 95 9.60 -21.33 14.77
N ILE A 96 10.27 -20.17 14.72
CA ILE A 96 11.69 -20.04 15.06
C ILE A 96 11.93 -20.42 16.52
N GLU A 97 11.11 -19.93 17.45
CA GLU A 97 11.22 -20.23 18.89
C GLU A 97 11.05 -21.72 19.18
N ARG A 98 10.21 -22.43 18.41
CA ARG A 98 9.98 -23.87 18.54
C ARG A 98 10.98 -24.75 17.77
N GLY A 99 11.81 -24.15 16.91
CA GLY A 99 12.66 -24.91 15.99
C GLY A 99 11.88 -25.66 14.92
N GLU A 100 10.67 -25.20 14.59
CA GLU A 100 9.80 -25.76 13.55
C GLU A 100 10.01 -25.03 12.22
N THR A 101 9.66 -25.69 11.11
CA THR A 101 9.77 -25.12 9.77
C THR A 101 8.52 -25.44 8.95
N ILE A 102 8.17 -24.56 8.02
CA ILE A 102 7.10 -24.77 7.06
C ILE A 102 7.66 -24.86 5.63
N SER A 103 6.89 -25.44 4.74
CA SER A 103 7.15 -25.55 3.31
C SER A 103 7.15 -24.18 2.61
N ASP A 104 7.84 -24.10 1.47
CA ASP A 104 7.86 -22.91 0.60
C ASP A 104 6.45 -22.49 0.14
N LYS A 105 5.57 -23.47 -0.11
CA LYS A 105 4.17 -23.21 -0.47
C LYS A 105 3.41 -22.53 0.66
N ALA A 106 3.53 -23.03 1.89
CA ALA A 106 2.91 -22.42 3.06
C ALA A 106 3.47 -21.02 3.30
N TYR A 107 4.78 -20.84 3.21
CA TYR A 107 5.42 -19.52 3.35
C TYR A 107 4.90 -18.50 2.33
N ARG A 108 4.81 -18.87 1.04
CA ARG A 108 4.24 -18.00 0.00
C ARG A 108 2.77 -17.74 0.24
N GLY A 109 2.00 -18.79 0.55
CA GLY A 109 0.57 -18.72 0.84
C GLY A 109 0.24 -17.75 1.98
N LEU A 110 1.01 -17.77 3.06
CA LEU A 110 0.90 -16.80 4.16
C LEU A 110 1.24 -15.37 3.72
N SER A 111 2.14 -15.19 2.76
CA SER A 111 2.58 -13.85 2.34
C SER A 111 1.62 -13.17 1.35
N CYS A 112 1.01 -13.95 0.44
CA CYS A 112 0.25 -13.42 -0.69
C CYS A 112 -1.17 -13.97 -0.82
N GLY A 113 -1.57 -14.92 0.03
CA GLY A 113 -2.90 -15.54 0.03
C GLY A 113 -3.13 -16.60 -1.03
N ALA A 114 -2.13 -16.89 -1.87
CA ALA A 114 -2.21 -17.90 -2.93
C ALA A 114 -0.96 -18.79 -2.93
N THR A 115 -1.15 -20.09 -3.12
CA THR A 115 -0.04 -21.05 -3.23
C THR A 115 0.57 -21.06 -4.63
N SER A 116 -0.21 -20.69 -5.65
CA SER A 116 0.20 -20.58 -7.03
C SER A 116 -0.59 -19.49 -7.76
N GLY A 117 -0.19 -19.12 -8.98
CA GLY A 117 -0.92 -18.18 -9.82
C GLY A 117 -2.25 -18.71 -10.37
N THR A 118 -2.53 -20.02 -10.19
CA THR A 118 -3.71 -20.70 -10.71
C THR A 118 -4.42 -21.44 -9.57
N PRO A 119 -5.76 -21.39 -9.46
CA PRO A 119 -6.49 -22.25 -8.54
C PRO A 119 -6.19 -23.72 -8.82
N THR A 120 -6.07 -24.56 -7.79
CA THR A 120 -5.83 -26.00 -7.95
C THR A 120 -6.97 -26.71 -8.67
N GLY A 121 -8.16 -26.09 -8.73
CA GLY A 121 -9.36 -26.66 -9.33
C GLY A 121 -10.02 -27.75 -8.49
N ILE A 122 -9.48 -28.03 -7.31
CA ILE A 122 -10.02 -29.00 -6.35
C ILE A 122 -10.85 -28.21 -5.33
N GLU A 123 -12.14 -28.52 -5.25
CA GLU A 123 -13.03 -27.89 -4.26
C GLU A 123 -12.74 -28.44 -2.85
N PRO A 124 -12.57 -27.57 -1.84
CA PRO A 124 -12.41 -28.02 -0.46
C PRO A 124 -13.67 -28.70 0.07
N THR A 125 -13.46 -29.69 0.92
CA THR A 125 -14.52 -30.33 1.70
C THR A 125 -15.14 -29.38 2.71
N LEU A 126 -16.35 -29.70 3.18
CA LEU A 126 -17.01 -28.95 4.24
C LEU A 126 -16.19 -28.92 5.54
N LYS A 127 -15.44 -29.99 5.83
CA LYS A 127 -14.55 -30.06 6.99
C LYS A 127 -13.43 -29.03 6.85
N GLU A 128 -12.73 -29.02 5.71
CA GLU A 128 -11.65 -28.05 5.45
C GLU A 128 -12.16 -26.60 5.50
N HIS A 129 -13.37 -26.34 5.01
CA HIS A 129 -14.00 -25.02 5.17
C HIS A 129 -14.25 -24.62 6.63
N ARG A 130 -14.61 -25.58 7.49
CA ARG A 130 -14.81 -25.32 8.93
C ARG A 130 -13.47 -25.11 9.62
N ASP A 131 -12.49 -25.96 9.35
CA ASP A 131 -11.15 -25.89 9.93
C ASP A 131 -10.46 -24.58 9.53
N ALA A 132 -10.51 -24.21 8.24
CA ALA A 132 -9.95 -22.95 7.74
C ALA A 132 -10.63 -21.73 8.38
N ARG A 133 -11.94 -21.79 8.62
CA ARG A 133 -12.69 -20.70 9.24
C ARG A 133 -12.41 -20.55 10.73
N ALA A 134 -12.16 -21.64 11.44
CA ALA A 134 -11.81 -21.63 12.85
C ALA A 134 -10.36 -21.15 13.07
N HIS A 135 -9.44 -21.56 12.19
CA HIS A 135 -8.03 -21.21 12.31
C HIS A 135 -7.81 -19.68 12.35
N PHE A 136 -7.01 -19.18 13.28
CA PHE A 136 -6.84 -17.74 13.52
C PHE A 136 -6.29 -16.96 12.31
N TYR A 137 -5.34 -17.54 11.55
CA TYR A 137 -4.83 -16.94 10.31
C TYR A 137 -5.81 -17.09 9.12
N MET A 138 -6.19 -18.33 8.77
CA MET A 138 -7.03 -18.60 7.60
C MET A 138 -8.44 -18.05 7.74
N GLY A 139 -9.01 -18.07 8.94
CA GLY A 139 -10.33 -17.53 9.19
C GLY A 139 -10.36 -16.00 9.11
N LEU A 140 -9.25 -15.33 9.43
CA LEU A 140 -9.13 -13.89 9.22
C LEU A 140 -8.92 -13.57 7.73
N PHE A 141 -7.83 -14.07 7.14
CA PHE A 141 -7.40 -13.60 5.83
C PHE A 141 -7.95 -14.43 4.66
N GLY A 142 -8.27 -15.69 4.85
CA GLY A 142 -8.63 -16.62 3.77
C GLY A 142 -7.48 -16.88 2.78
N GLY A 143 -7.81 -17.44 1.62
CA GLY A 143 -6.87 -17.79 0.56
C GLY A 143 -6.51 -19.28 0.56
N GLY A 144 -5.25 -19.60 0.32
CA GLY A 144 -4.77 -21.00 0.28
C GLY A 144 -5.11 -21.71 -1.03
N SER A 145 -4.80 -23.00 -1.12
CA SER A 145 -5.09 -23.80 -2.32
C SER A 145 -6.59 -23.94 -2.57
N GLY A 146 -7.38 -23.94 -1.50
CA GLY A 146 -8.84 -24.01 -1.52
C GLY A 146 -9.59 -22.69 -1.74
N MET A 147 -8.88 -21.55 -1.88
CA MET A 147 -9.51 -20.22 -2.02
C MET A 147 -10.53 -19.91 -0.91
N PHE A 148 -10.19 -20.25 0.34
CA PHE A 148 -11.04 -20.06 1.50
C PHE A 148 -11.44 -18.59 1.67
N SER A 149 -12.67 -18.34 2.08
CA SER A 149 -13.17 -16.97 2.26
C SER A 149 -12.51 -16.28 3.45
N SER A 150 -12.22 -14.98 3.29
CA SER A 150 -11.75 -14.14 4.40
C SER A 150 -12.89 -13.87 5.38
N GLY A 151 -12.57 -13.85 6.67
CA GLY A 151 -13.48 -13.43 7.73
C GLY A 151 -13.61 -11.92 7.87
N MET A 152 -12.89 -11.14 7.05
CA MET A 152 -12.97 -9.68 7.05
C MET A 152 -13.19 -9.11 5.65
N SER A 153 -13.84 -7.95 5.60
CA SER A 153 -13.85 -7.04 4.46
C SER A 153 -13.07 -5.78 4.85
N PHE A 154 -11.97 -5.53 4.15
CA PHE A 154 -11.12 -4.37 4.39
C PHE A 154 -11.48 -3.27 3.39
N GLY A 155 -11.88 -2.09 3.88
CA GLY A 155 -12.22 -0.95 3.04
C GLY A 155 -10.99 -0.20 2.54
N ASP A 156 -11.16 0.54 1.44
CA ASP A 156 -10.16 1.51 1.02
C ASP A 156 -9.91 2.57 2.11
N PHE A 157 -8.70 3.10 2.16
CA PHE A 157 -8.46 4.35 2.91
C PHE A 157 -8.78 5.52 2.00
N ASP A 158 -10.00 6.03 2.15
CA ASP A 158 -10.48 7.21 1.45
C ASP A 158 -10.02 8.48 2.18
N VAL A 159 -9.54 9.49 1.46
CA VAL A 159 -9.14 10.78 2.04
C VAL A 159 -10.34 11.47 2.69
N LYS A 160 -10.19 11.99 3.90
CA LYS A 160 -11.28 12.68 4.61
C LYS A 160 -11.59 14.02 3.95
N HIS A 161 -12.51 14.02 2.99
CA HIS A 161 -12.87 15.20 2.21
C HIS A 161 -14.38 15.45 2.25
N LYS A 162 -14.81 16.71 2.26
CA LYS A 162 -16.24 17.08 2.37
C LYS A 162 -17.15 16.41 1.32
N TYR A 163 -16.65 16.29 0.09
CA TYR A 163 -17.39 15.66 -1.01
C TYR A 163 -17.56 14.15 -0.81
N LEU A 164 -16.60 13.46 -0.17
CA LEU A 164 -16.75 12.04 0.11
C LEU A 164 -17.77 11.78 1.22
N ILE A 165 -17.87 12.68 2.20
CA ILE A 165 -18.93 12.63 3.21
C ILE A 165 -20.28 12.89 2.57
N SER A 166 -20.39 13.97 1.79
CA SER A 166 -21.65 14.38 1.15
C SER A 166 -22.15 13.34 0.14
N ALA A 167 -21.25 12.64 -0.55
CA ALA A 167 -21.57 11.56 -1.47
C ALA A 167 -21.84 10.20 -0.77
N GLY A 168 -21.76 10.15 0.57
CA GLY A 168 -22.00 8.91 1.34
C GLY A 168 -20.90 7.86 1.24
N VAL A 169 -19.72 8.22 0.73
CA VAL A 169 -18.54 7.33 0.69
C VAL A 169 -17.95 7.19 2.10
N LEU A 170 -17.89 8.30 2.83
CA LEU A 170 -17.48 8.37 4.23
C LEU A 170 -18.69 8.60 5.15
N PRO A 171 -18.65 8.14 6.41
CA PRO A 171 -19.73 8.41 7.37
C PRO A 171 -19.94 9.91 7.62
N ALA A 172 -21.19 10.32 7.89
CA ALA A 172 -21.58 11.71 8.10
C ALA A 172 -20.87 12.36 9.30
N GLU A 173 -20.57 11.55 10.32
CA GLU A 173 -19.89 11.92 11.55
C GLU A 173 -18.36 12.06 11.40
N THR A 174 -17.82 11.87 10.19
CA THR A 174 -16.38 11.97 9.92
C THR A 174 -15.86 13.38 10.23
N ARG A 175 -15.09 13.50 11.31
CA ARG A 175 -14.44 14.76 11.72
C ARG A 175 -13.11 14.99 10.99
N GLY A 176 -12.74 16.27 10.87
CA GLY A 176 -11.47 16.69 10.28
C GLY A 176 -11.44 16.53 8.76
N ALA A 177 -12.60 16.60 8.12
CA ALA A 177 -12.69 16.59 6.67
C ALA A 177 -12.13 17.90 6.11
N ILE A 178 -11.25 17.79 5.13
CA ILE A 178 -10.73 18.96 4.43
C ILE A 178 -11.76 19.47 3.41
N ASP A 179 -11.77 20.79 3.27
CA ASP A 179 -12.53 21.54 2.28
C ASP A 179 -11.54 22.32 1.40
N VAL A 180 -10.95 21.62 0.44
CA VAL A 180 -10.06 22.21 -0.56
C VAL A 180 -10.48 21.73 -1.93
N ASN A 181 -10.07 22.42 -2.98
CA ASN A 181 -10.29 21.91 -4.32
C ASN A 181 -9.61 20.52 -4.47
N PRO A 182 -10.32 19.46 -4.94
CA PRO A 182 -9.76 18.12 -5.13
C PRO A 182 -8.48 18.09 -5.98
N HIS A 183 -8.29 19.06 -6.89
CA HIS A 183 -7.06 19.19 -7.67
C HIS A 183 -5.82 19.49 -6.82
N HIS A 184 -5.98 20.06 -5.62
CA HIS A 184 -4.89 20.36 -4.68
C HIS A 184 -4.54 19.18 -3.75
N LEU A 185 -5.26 18.06 -3.85
CA LEU A 185 -4.99 16.87 -3.03
C LEU A 185 -3.75 16.10 -3.45
N THR A 186 -3.13 16.49 -4.56
CA THR A 186 -1.87 15.94 -5.04
C THR A 186 -1.09 17.02 -5.79
N HIS A 187 0.23 16.90 -5.82
CA HIS A 187 1.10 17.80 -6.56
C HIS A 187 2.22 17.00 -7.25
N PRO A 188 2.74 17.49 -8.40
CA PRO A 188 3.94 16.92 -8.98
C PRO A 188 5.17 17.25 -8.13
N VAL A 189 6.05 16.27 -8.01
CA VAL A 189 7.37 16.39 -7.41
C VAL A 189 8.39 16.03 -8.48
N VAL A 190 9.23 17.00 -8.82
CA VAL A 190 10.32 16.81 -9.77
C VAL A 190 11.61 16.58 -8.99
N ILE A 191 12.29 15.47 -9.26
CA ILE A 191 13.57 15.14 -8.65
C ILE A 191 14.65 15.06 -9.71
N ASN A 192 15.85 15.48 -9.34
CA ASN A 192 17.02 15.23 -10.17
C ASN A 192 17.56 13.82 -9.83
N ARG A 193 17.48 12.90 -10.79
CA ARG A 193 18.11 11.60 -10.74
C ARG A 193 19.62 11.81 -10.81
N ARG A 194 20.26 11.79 -9.66
CA ARG A 194 21.71 11.64 -9.56
C ARG A 194 22.04 10.17 -9.80
N ASP A 195 22.55 9.89 -10.98
CA ASP A 195 23.11 8.59 -11.31
C ASP A 195 24.54 8.54 -10.77
N ARG A 196 24.86 7.58 -9.91
CA ARG A 196 26.22 7.44 -9.35
C ARG A 196 27.25 7.15 -10.44
N MET A 197 26.84 6.61 -11.59
CA MET A 197 27.72 6.46 -12.77
C MET A 197 28.20 7.82 -13.32
N ASN A 198 27.49 8.91 -13.02
CA ASN A 198 27.90 10.28 -13.36
C ASN A 198 28.80 10.93 -12.29
N GLU A 199 28.86 10.36 -11.09
CA GLU A 199 29.64 10.84 -9.94
C GLU A 199 30.77 9.82 -9.66
N LEU A 200 31.70 9.64 -10.61
CA LEU A 200 32.87 8.74 -10.47
C LEU A 200 33.95 9.30 -9.52
N SER A 201 33.56 9.91 -8.41
CA SER A 201 34.51 10.36 -7.38
C SER A 201 34.65 9.39 -6.21
N ASP A 202 33.83 8.33 -6.14
CA ASP A 202 33.82 7.37 -5.04
C ASP A 202 34.11 5.94 -5.52
N PHE A 203 35.20 5.38 -4.97
CA PHE A 203 35.52 3.96 -4.79
C PHE A 203 35.46 3.04 -6.01
N HIS A 204 36.64 2.71 -6.56
CA HIS A 204 36.99 1.46 -7.27
C HIS A 204 35.85 0.72 -8.00
N ILE A 205 35.00 1.47 -8.70
CA ILE A 205 33.74 0.95 -9.24
C ILE A 205 34.08 -0.04 -10.38
N GLU A 206 35.21 0.20 -11.04
CA GLU A 206 35.85 -0.67 -12.03
C GLU A 206 36.23 -2.07 -11.48
N GLN A 207 36.45 -2.20 -10.15
CA GLN A 207 36.82 -3.47 -9.52
C GLN A 207 35.60 -4.32 -9.12
N VAL A 208 34.41 -3.71 -9.07
CA VAL A 208 33.17 -4.35 -8.62
C VAL A 208 32.20 -4.58 -9.79
N LEU A 209 32.28 -3.76 -10.85
CA LEU A 209 31.49 -3.96 -12.07
C LEU A 209 32.03 -5.13 -12.90
N LYS A 210 31.14 -6.08 -13.23
CA LYS A 210 31.44 -7.12 -14.22
C LYS A 210 31.64 -6.44 -15.59
N GLY A 211 32.86 -6.51 -16.13
CA GLY A 211 33.27 -5.76 -17.33
C GLY A 211 34.01 -4.44 -17.05
N GLY A 212 34.22 -4.07 -15.77
CA GLY A 212 35.10 -2.99 -15.34
C GLY A 212 34.89 -1.66 -16.06
N GLU A 213 35.99 -1.05 -16.50
CA GLU A 213 35.99 0.23 -17.25
C GLU A 213 35.28 0.14 -18.59
N GLU A 214 35.28 -1.03 -19.25
CA GLU A 214 34.63 -1.23 -20.55
C GLU A 214 33.11 -1.09 -20.43
N ALA A 215 32.52 -1.67 -19.38
CA ALA A 215 31.10 -1.50 -19.08
C ALA A 215 30.73 -0.03 -18.76
N ILE A 216 31.63 0.73 -18.13
CA ILE A 216 31.45 2.17 -17.87
C ILE A 216 31.54 2.96 -19.17
N HIS A 217 32.51 2.63 -20.03
CA HIS A 217 32.71 3.25 -21.33
C HIS A 217 31.51 2.98 -22.26
N ASP A 218 31.05 1.74 -22.32
CA ASP A 218 29.89 1.34 -23.13
C ASP A 218 28.64 2.08 -22.69
N TRP A 219 28.35 2.13 -21.38
CA TRP A 219 27.24 2.90 -20.85
C TRP A 219 27.34 4.40 -21.19
N ARG A 220 28.53 4.99 -21.08
CA ARG A 220 28.78 6.39 -21.47
C ARG A 220 28.58 6.61 -22.97
N SER A 221 29.04 5.66 -23.79
CA SER A 221 28.93 5.72 -25.24
C SER A 221 27.47 5.57 -25.68
N GLU A 222 26.69 4.69 -25.05
CA GLU A 222 25.24 4.55 -25.28
C GLU A 222 24.49 5.82 -24.85
N ALA A 223 24.81 6.36 -23.68
CA ALA A 223 24.22 7.62 -23.20
C ALA A 223 24.56 8.81 -24.12
N ALA A 224 25.78 8.84 -24.68
CA ALA A 224 26.26 9.85 -25.62
C ALA A 224 25.65 9.67 -27.02
N ARG A 225 25.53 8.45 -27.53
CA ARG A 225 24.84 8.15 -28.80
C ARG A 225 23.36 8.51 -28.73
N ALA A 226 22.69 8.13 -27.65
CA ALA A 226 21.32 8.60 -27.36
C ALA A 226 21.23 10.13 -27.23
N ALA A 227 22.34 10.83 -26.99
CA ALA A 227 22.46 12.29 -27.05
C ALA A 227 22.64 12.86 -28.46
N GLN A 228 23.46 12.23 -29.29
CA GLN A 228 23.74 12.65 -30.66
C GLN A 228 22.57 12.36 -31.61
N ASP A 229 21.96 11.17 -31.54
CA ASP A 229 20.84 10.76 -32.41
C ASP A 229 19.60 11.69 -32.27
N LYS A 230 19.56 12.56 -31.26
CA LYS A 230 18.49 13.55 -31.04
C LYS A 230 18.93 15.01 -31.22
N LYS A 231 20.23 15.25 -31.41
CA LYS A 231 20.77 16.58 -31.74
C LYS A 231 20.59 16.90 -33.21
N GLU A 232 20.65 15.89 -34.09
CA GLU A 232 20.41 16.07 -35.53
C GLU A 232 18.95 16.46 -35.86
N GLU A 233 18.01 16.30 -34.92
CA GLU A 233 16.60 16.64 -35.12
C GLU A 233 16.20 18.08 -34.69
N LYS A 234 17.03 18.84 -33.94
CA LYS A 234 16.65 20.17 -33.45
C LYS A 234 17.81 21.14 -33.23
N GLU A 235 18.22 21.87 -34.27
CA GLU A 235 18.81 23.20 -34.10
C GLU A 235 17.69 24.24 -33.91
N GLY A 236 17.66 24.91 -32.75
CA GLY A 236 16.77 26.07 -32.56
C GLY A 236 16.33 26.40 -31.13
N ALA A 237 16.50 25.52 -30.15
CA ALA A 237 16.15 25.86 -28.76
C ALA A 237 17.19 25.31 -27.79
N LYS A 238 17.79 26.20 -26.97
CA LYS A 238 18.55 25.83 -25.77
C LYS A 238 17.62 25.11 -24.78
N ARG A 239 17.36 23.83 -25.04
CA ARG A 239 16.65 22.93 -24.14
C ARG A 239 17.58 22.63 -22.98
N LEU A 240 17.26 23.14 -21.79
CA LEU A 240 17.69 22.55 -20.53
C LEU A 240 17.42 21.04 -20.64
N THR A 241 18.48 20.23 -20.61
CA THR A 241 18.36 18.79 -20.78
C THR A 241 17.66 18.20 -19.56
N LEU A 242 16.34 18.09 -19.66
CA LEU A 242 15.41 17.37 -18.78
C LEU A 242 15.77 15.87 -18.56
N ARG A 243 16.92 15.40 -19.07
CA ARG A 243 17.34 13.99 -19.11
C ARG A 243 17.48 13.36 -17.74
N ASN A 244 17.87 14.14 -16.74
CA ASN A 244 18.06 13.64 -15.38
C ASN A 244 16.86 13.93 -14.49
N LEU A 245 15.82 14.62 -14.98
CA LEU A 245 14.65 14.90 -14.16
C LEU A 245 13.66 13.74 -14.27
N VAL A 246 13.30 13.18 -13.12
CA VAL A 246 12.20 12.22 -12.99
C VAL A 246 11.12 12.91 -12.17
N ALA A 247 9.86 12.72 -12.55
CA ALA A 247 8.77 13.27 -11.78
C ALA A 247 7.80 12.20 -11.31
N TYR A 248 7.18 12.47 -10.17
CA TYR A 248 6.07 11.69 -9.66
C TYR A 248 5.05 12.62 -9.00
N GLU A 249 3.79 12.24 -9.00
CA GLU A 249 2.73 12.94 -8.30
C GLU A 249 2.63 12.39 -6.89
N ALA A 250 2.50 13.23 -5.87
CA ALA A 250 2.35 12.82 -4.48
C ALA A 250 1.19 13.58 -3.81
N ALA A 251 0.52 12.92 -2.87
CA ALA A 251 -0.39 13.58 -1.95
C ALA A 251 0.44 14.32 -0.87
N PRO A 252 0.09 15.55 -0.49
CA PRO A 252 0.81 16.30 0.53
C PRO A 252 0.75 15.64 1.92
N ALA A 253 1.71 16.00 2.76
CA ALA A 253 1.68 15.66 4.19
C ALA A 253 0.46 16.30 4.88
N GLY A 254 0.02 15.71 5.99
CA GLY A 254 -1.09 16.19 6.81
C GLY A 254 -2.46 15.70 6.36
N LEU A 255 -2.57 15.02 5.22
CA LEU A 255 -3.82 14.43 4.77
C LEU A 255 -4.26 13.31 5.70
N SER A 256 -5.53 13.35 6.08
CA SER A 256 -6.17 12.30 6.87
C SER A 256 -6.98 11.38 5.96
N TYR A 257 -6.93 10.09 6.25
CA TYR A 257 -7.63 9.03 5.57
C TYR A 257 -8.46 8.22 6.56
N GLN A 258 -9.53 7.60 6.08
CA GLN A 258 -10.39 6.74 6.87
C GLN A 258 -10.70 5.47 6.11
N SER A 259 -10.63 4.34 6.82
CA SER A 259 -11.05 3.02 6.35
C SER A 259 -11.89 2.34 7.43
N LYS A 260 -12.54 1.25 7.05
CA LYS A 260 -13.28 0.36 7.93
C LYS A 260 -12.92 -1.08 7.64
N VAL A 261 -12.83 -1.88 8.70
CA VAL A 261 -12.77 -3.34 8.59
C VAL A 261 -14.07 -3.89 9.15
N VAL A 262 -14.83 -4.59 8.31
CA VAL A 262 -16.08 -5.24 8.71
C VAL A 262 -15.82 -6.73 8.81
N PHE A 263 -16.06 -7.31 9.97
CA PHE A 263 -15.91 -8.74 10.17
C PHE A 263 -17.18 -9.50 9.86
N ASN A 264 -17.03 -10.76 9.47
CA ASN A 264 -18.15 -11.67 9.39
C ASN A 264 -18.75 -11.92 10.81
N PRO A 265 -20.00 -12.42 10.91
CA PRO A 265 -20.65 -12.64 12.21
C PRO A 265 -20.00 -13.69 13.11
N PHE A 266 -19.03 -14.44 12.59
CA PHE A 266 -18.42 -15.59 13.22
C PHE A 266 -16.92 -15.40 13.48
N ILE A 267 -16.46 -14.16 13.41
CA ILE A 267 -15.08 -13.82 13.69
C ILE A 267 -14.78 -14.13 15.17
N GLU A 268 -13.64 -14.77 15.40
CA GLU A 268 -13.16 -15.12 16.72
C GLU A 268 -12.20 -14.06 17.26
N ASP A 269 -12.05 -14.02 18.59
CA ASP A 269 -11.26 -12.98 19.24
C ASP A 269 -9.75 -13.08 18.87
N ALA A 270 -9.22 -14.31 18.65
CA ALA A 270 -7.85 -14.50 18.16
C ALA A 270 -7.62 -13.99 16.73
N GLN A 271 -8.64 -14.08 15.86
CA GLN A 271 -8.59 -13.54 14.50
C GLN A 271 -8.54 -12.01 14.53
N VAL A 272 -9.33 -11.38 15.41
CA VAL A 272 -9.23 -9.93 15.63
C VAL A 272 -7.87 -9.57 16.24
N GLY A 273 -7.37 -10.37 17.18
CA GLY A 273 -6.03 -10.23 17.76
C GLY A 273 -4.93 -10.24 16.71
N LEU A 274 -4.95 -11.19 15.77
CA LEU A 274 -3.97 -11.27 14.68
C LEU A 274 -4.00 -10.01 13.81
N LEU A 275 -5.20 -9.47 13.50
CA LEU A 275 -5.30 -8.22 12.76
C LEU A 275 -4.70 -7.04 13.53
N LEU A 276 -4.97 -6.93 14.84
CA LEU A 276 -4.43 -5.88 15.69
C LEU A 276 -2.90 -5.96 15.81
N GLU A 277 -2.35 -7.18 15.90
CA GLU A 277 -0.91 -7.41 15.90
C GLU A 277 -0.29 -6.99 14.56
N ALA A 278 -0.90 -7.39 13.43
CA ALA A 278 -0.47 -6.97 12.10
C ALA A 278 -0.53 -5.43 11.91
N LEU A 279 -1.57 -4.78 12.44
CA LEU A 279 -1.71 -3.32 12.44
C LEU A 279 -0.68 -2.64 13.35
N THR A 280 -0.31 -3.26 14.47
CA THR A 280 0.73 -2.79 15.40
C THR A 280 2.09 -2.81 14.71
N ARG A 281 2.43 -3.91 14.03
CA ARG A 281 3.65 -4.02 13.21
C ARG A 281 3.65 -3.05 12.05
N PHE A 282 2.52 -2.89 11.37
CA PHE A 282 2.37 -1.89 10.31
C PHE A 282 2.60 -0.46 10.82
N ALA A 283 2.04 -0.12 11.98
CA ALA A 283 2.27 1.14 12.64
C ALA A 283 3.76 1.34 12.95
N ARG A 284 4.44 0.35 13.56
CA ARG A 284 5.88 0.39 13.87
C ARG A 284 6.76 0.56 12.63
N ALA A 285 6.44 -0.12 11.54
CA ALA A 285 7.14 0.05 10.28
C ALA A 285 7.02 1.48 9.73
N ASN A 286 5.93 2.17 10.06
CA ASN A 286 5.65 3.58 9.73
C ASN A 286 5.99 3.93 8.27
N ALA A 287 5.57 3.09 7.34
CA ALA A 287 5.92 3.22 5.93
C ALA A 287 4.79 2.67 5.05
N ILE A 288 4.24 3.51 4.17
CA ILE A 288 3.21 3.11 3.22
C ILE A 288 3.46 3.73 1.83
N GLY A 289 3.13 2.99 0.77
CA GLY A 289 3.34 3.44 -0.60
C GLY A 289 4.77 3.22 -1.12
N GLY A 290 5.08 3.93 -2.20
CA GLY A 290 6.38 3.92 -2.86
C GLY A 290 7.33 4.99 -2.30
N ARG A 291 8.63 4.82 -2.59
CA ARG A 291 9.70 5.76 -2.22
C ARG A 291 9.82 6.02 -0.70
N THR A 292 9.43 5.06 0.13
CA THR A 292 9.54 5.15 1.61
C THR A 292 10.98 5.36 2.08
N ALA A 293 11.95 4.75 1.40
CA ALA A 293 13.39 4.98 1.64
C ALA A 293 13.84 6.44 1.40
N LYS A 294 13.01 7.28 0.76
CA LYS A 294 13.25 8.72 0.55
C LYS A 294 12.43 9.59 1.51
N GLY A 295 11.84 9.01 2.55
CA GLY A 295 11.09 9.74 3.58
C GLY A 295 9.62 9.98 3.26
N LEU A 296 9.08 9.38 2.20
CA LEU A 296 7.65 9.44 1.89
C LEU A 296 6.87 8.37 2.66
N GLY A 297 5.57 8.60 2.87
CA GLY A 297 4.65 7.59 3.38
C GLY A 297 4.78 7.29 4.88
N ARG A 298 5.30 8.23 5.67
CA ARG A 298 5.17 8.26 7.14
C ARG A 298 3.75 8.68 7.55
N PHE A 299 3.25 8.10 8.64
CA PHE A 299 1.89 8.32 9.11
C PHE A 299 1.72 8.05 10.62
N ASN A 300 0.63 8.61 11.16
CA ASN A 300 0.04 8.24 12.44
C ASN A 300 -1.17 7.34 12.19
N LEU A 301 -1.38 6.33 13.04
CA LEU A 301 -2.50 5.39 12.93
C LEU A 301 -3.33 5.40 14.21
N THR A 302 -4.65 5.37 14.06
CA THR A 302 -5.59 5.12 15.16
C THR A 302 -6.59 4.07 14.71
N VAL A 303 -6.80 3.04 15.53
CA VAL A 303 -7.77 1.97 15.31
C VAL A 303 -8.76 1.97 16.46
N LYS A 304 -10.05 1.94 16.13
CA LYS A 304 -11.14 1.96 17.11
C LYS A 304 -12.15 0.85 16.88
N GLU A 305 -12.72 0.33 17.96
CA GLU A 305 -13.95 -0.45 17.98
C GLU A 305 -15.03 0.38 18.69
N GLY A 306 -15.99 0.91 17.93
CA GLY A 306 -16.88 1.95 18.43
C GLY A 306 -16.08 3.18 18.90
N ASP A 307 -16.26 3.58 20.16
CA ASP A 307 -15.53 4.69 20.78
C ASP A 307 -14.22 4.26 21.44
N GLU A 308 -13.98 2.96 21.60
CA GLU A 308 -12.79 2.43 22.23
C GLU A 308 -11.59 2.48 21.28
N VAL A 309 -10.50 3.14 21.70
CA VAL A 309 -9.22 3.14 20.97
C VAL A 309 -8.46 1.87 21.31
N LEU A 310 -8.35 0.96 20.34
CA LEU A 310 -7.62 -0.31 20.46
C LEU A 310 -6.13 -0.16 20.15
N LEU A 311 -5.78 0.67 19.16
CA LEU A 311 -4.40 0.94 18.78
C LEU A 311 -4.24 2.42 18.45
N GLN A 312 -3.15 3.01 18.92
CA GLN A 312 -2.75 4.36 18.53
C GLN A 312 -1.23 4.43 18.39
N SER A 313 -0.77 4.99 17.26
CA SER A 313 0.64 5.25 17.01
C SER A 313 0.90 6.68 16.53
N VAL A 314 2.07 7.19 16.89
CA VAL A 314 2.58 8.49 16.46
C VAL A 314 4.00 8.28 15.95
N ASP A 315 4.24 8.60 14.67
CA ASP A 315 5.53 8.48 13.98
C ASP A 315 6.24 7.12 14.14
N GLY A 316 5.44 6.05 14.25
CA GLY A 316 5.92 4.68 14.39
C GLY A 316 6.03 4.18 15.82
N GLU A 317 5.92 5.07 16.81
CA GLU A 317 5.82 4.68 18.21
C GLU A 317 4.37 4.30 18.54
N VAL A 318 4.17 3.13 19.15
CA VAL A 318 2.86 2.67 19.60
C VAL A 318 2.62 3.19 21.00
N ILE A 319 1.80 4.24 21.12
CA ILE A 319 1.50 4.91 22.40
C ILE A 319 0.33 4.27 23.15
N LYS A 320 -0.52 3.52 22.44
CA LYS A 320 -1.59 2.72 23.04
C LYS A 320 -1.77 1.43 22.28
N SER A 321 -1.76 0.31 22.99
CA SER A 321 -2.21 -0.99 22.50
C SER A 321 -3.09 -1.62 23.57
N ALA A 322 -4.40 -1.59 23.35
CA ALA A 322 -5.42 -2.10 24.26
C ALA A 322 -6.10 -3.33 23.66
N GLY A 323 -5.29 -4.29 23.21
CA GLY A 323 -5.82 -5.52 22.63
C GLY A 323 -6.54 -6.41 23.65
N GLY A 324 -6.18 -6.33 24.95
CA GLY A 324 -6.85 -7.05 26.04
C GLY A 324 -7.10 -8.51 25.69
N LYS A 325 -8.38 -8.92 25.74
CA LYS A 325 -8.84 -10.27 25.37
C LYS A 325 -8.42 -10.74 23.97
N TYR A 326 -8.27 -9.82 23.01
CA TYR A 326 -7.87 -10.16 21.64
C TYR A 326 -6.40 -10.60 21.58
N THR A 327 -5.54 -9.89 22.32
CA THR A 327 -4.13 -10.25 22.43
C THR A 327 -3.96 -11.56 23.17
N GLU A 328 -4.68 -11.76 24.29
CA GLU A 328 -4.63 -13.01 25.05
C GLU A 328 -5.10 -14.22 24.21
N SER A 329 -6.20 -14.05 23.46
CA SER A 329 -6.70 -15.11 22.57
C SER A 329 -5.72 -15.41 21.43
N LEU A 330 -5.09 -14.39 20.84
CA LEU A 330 -4.05 -14.60 19.83
C LEU A 330 -2.84 -15.33 20.40
N VAL A 331 -2.35 -14.93 21.58
CA VAL A 331 -1.20 -15.58 22.22
C VAL A 331 -1.49 -17.05 22.47
N ASN A 332 -2.68 -17.40 22.97
CA ASN A 332 -3.08 -18.80 23.14
C ASN A 332 -3.07 -19.59 21.83
N GLU A 333 -3.59 -19.03 20.74
CA GLU A 333 -3.57 -19.69 19.42
C GLU A 333 -2.14 -19.84 18.87
N LEU A 334 -1.30 -18.82 19.06
CA LEU A 334 0.11 -18.87 18.69
C LEU A 334 0.83 -19.94 19.52
N ASP A 335 0.66 -19.97 20.83
CA ASP A 335 1.22 -20.95 21.78
C ASP A 335 0.76 -22.40 21.52
N ASN A 336 -0.36 -22.58 20.80
CA ASN A 336 -0.88 -23.88 20.40
C ASN A 336 -0.91 -24.06 18.88
N LEU A 337 -0.09 -23.31 18.13
CA LEU A 337 -0.04 -23.38 16.67
C LEU A 337 0.17 -24.82 16.18
N ASP A 338 -0.81 -25.35 15.44
CA ASP A 338 -0.74 -26.62 14.73
C ASP A 338 -0.14 -26.40 13.33
N VAL A 339 1.13 -26.75 13.19
CA VAL A 339 1.89 -26.55 11.94
C VAL A 339 1.39 -27.46 10.82
N GLU A 340 0.98 -28.69 11.14
CA GLU A 340 0.45 -29.63 10.13
C GLU A 340 -0.87 -29.13 9.56
N LEU A 341 -1.76 -28.63 10.43
CA LEU A 341 -3.00 -28.01 10.00
C LEU A 341 -2.73 -26.76 9.16
N LEU A 342 -1.80 -25.89 9.59
CA LEU A 342 -1.42 -24.70 8.84
C LEU A 342 -0.93 -25.05 7.42
N GLU A 343 -0.05 -26.04 7.30
CA GLU A 343 0.49 -26.55 6.04
C GLU A 343 -0.63 -27.08 5.13
N SER A 344 -1.61 -27.78 5.70
CA SER A 344 -2.69 -28.42 4.94
C SER A 344 -3.51 -27.43 4.10
N PHE A 345 -3.64 -26.17 4.54
CA PHE A 345 -4.35 -25.13 3.78
C PHE A 345 -3.60 -24.67 2.52
N PHE A 346 -2.32 -25.01 2.41
CA PHE A 346 -1.43 -24.55 1.35
C PHE A 346 -0.81 -25.69 0.52
N ALA A 347 -1.15 -26.94 0.84
CA ALA A 347 -0.66 -28.13 0.14
C ALA A 347 -1.06 -28.17 -1.35
#